data_AF-A0A2D8LLM2-F1
#
_entry.id   AF-A0A2D8LLM2-F1
#
_cell.length_a   1.000
_cell.length_b   1.000
_cell.length_c   1.000
_cell.angle_alpha   90.00
_cell.angle_beta   90.00
_cell.angle_gamma   90.00
#
_symmetry.space_group_name_H-M   'P 1'
#
loop_
_entity.id
_entity.type
_entity.pdbx_description
1 polymer ?
#
loop_
_entity_poly.entity_id
_entity_poly.type
_entity_poly.pdbx_seq_one_letter_code
_entity_poly.pdbx_strand_id
1 'polypeptide(L)'
;MFNILRHRTYRHLFFAQVVALLGTGLATVALTLMAFDLAGNDAGQVMGTAMAIKMIAYVLIAPLASALAESVPRRVMLVSLDIVRAVTALALPFVTEVWEVYVLIAVLQSASA
;
A
#
# COMPACT_ATOMS: atom_id res chain seq x y z
N MET A 1 22.71 8.07 -19.51
CA MET A 1 21.81 7.69 -18.40
C MET A 1 20.58 6.87 -18.85
N PHE A 2 19.83 7.26 -19.90
CA PHE A 2 18.59 6.55 -20.28
C PHE A 2 18.74 5.19 -21.00
N ASN A 3 19.97 4.72 -21.23
CA ASN A 3 20.22 3.51 -22.01
C ASN A 3 19.66 2.23 -21.32
N ILE A 4 19.55 2.24 -19.99
CA ILE A 4 18.98 1.16 -19.18
C ILE A 4 17.48 0.95 -19.47
N LEU A 5 16.75 2.00 -19.88
CA LEU A 5 15.34 1.91 -20.27
C LEU A 5 15.11 1.23 -21.62
N ARG A 6 16.17 0.93 -22.41
CA ARG A 6 16.02 0.09 -23.62
C ARG A 6 15.71 -1.36 -23.25
N HIS A 7 16.06 -1.81 -22.04
CA HIS A 7 15.73 -3.15 -21.57
C HIS A 7 14.24 -3.24 -21.26
N ARG A 8 13.48 -3.99 -22.08
CA ARG A 8 12.02 -4.05 -22.01
C ARG A 8 11.51 -4.42 -20.62
N THR A 9 12.12 -5.42 -19.97
CA THR A 9 11.75 -5.87 -18.62
C THR A 9 11.94 -4.76 -17.58
N TYR A 10 13.12 -4.13 -17.56
CA TYR A 10 13.42 -3.06 -16.62
C TYR A 10 12.48 -1.87 -16.82
N ARG A 11 12.21 -1.48 -18.06
CA ARG A 11 11.30 -0.37 -18.38
C ARG A 11 9.90 -0.61 -17.81
N HIS A 12 9.33 -1.80 -17.98
CA HIS A 12 8.00 -2.10 -17.45
C HIS A 12 7.99 -2.10 -15.92
N LEU A 13 9.00 -2.71 -15.28
CA LEU A 13 9.10 -2.71 -13.81
C LEU A 13 9.29 -1.30 -13.25
N PHE A 14 10.10 -0.46 -13.90
CA PHE A 14 10.31 0.92 -13.48
C PHE A 14 9.02 1.74 -13.56
N PHE A 15 8.29 1.68 -14.68
CA PHE A 15 7.02 2.39 -14.79
C PHE A 15 5.97 1.84 -13.82
N ALA A 16 5.91 0.52 -13.62
CA ALA A 16 5.05 -0.08 -12.61
C ALA A 16 5.37 0.46 -11.21
N GLN A 17 6.65 0.56 -10.85
CA GLN A 17 7.08 1.10 -9.56
C GLN A 17 6.72 2.58 -9.41
N VAL A 18 6.88 3.39 -10.46
CA VAL A 18 6.51 4.81 -10.43
C VAL A 18 5.01 4.97 -10.18
N VAL A 19 4.18 4.22 -10.90
CA VAL A 19 2.72 4.23 -10.70
C VAL A 19 2.35 3.72 -9.31
N ALA A 20 3.00 2.65 -8.84
CA ALA A 20 2.77 2.08 -7.52
C ALA A 20 3.08 3.10 -6.41
N LEU A 21 4.20 3.81 -6.51
CA LEU A 21 4.64 4.81 -5.55
C LEU A 21 3.70 6.03 -5.52
N LEU A 22 3.27 6.50 -6.69
CA LEU A 22 2.25 7.55 -6.79
C LEU A 22 0.95 7.11 -6.12
N GLY A 23 0.50 5.88 -6.39
CA GLY A 23 -0.69 5.31 -5.74
C GLY A 23 -0.56 5.24 -4.22
N THR A 24 0.60 4.83 -3.68
CA THR A 24 0.84 4.80 -2.23
C THR A 24 0.81 6.20 -1.62
N GLY A 25 1.39 7.20 -2.31
CA GLY A 25 1.33 8.58 -1.88
C GLY A 25 -0.10 9.11 -1.82
N LEU A 26 -0.87 8.91 -2.90
CA LEU A 26 -2.27 9.33 -2.99
C LEU A 26 -3.15 8.64 -1.94
N ALA A 27 -2.96 7.33 -1.72
CA ALA A 27 -3.69 6.60 -0.69
C ALA A 27 -3.40 7.13 0.73
N THR A 28 -2.15 7.52 0.99
CA THR A 28 -1.78 8.10 2.29
C THR A 28 -2.50 9.45 2.51
N VAL A 29 -2.57 10.29 1.48
CA VAL A 29 -3.32 11.56 1.55
C VAL A 29 -4.81 11.29 1.77
N ALA A 30 -5.40 10.36 1.01
CA ALA A 30 -6.81 10.00 1.15
C ALA A 30 -7.15 9.49 2.55
N LEU A 31 -6.34 8.56 3.10
CA LEU A 31 -6.52 8.04 4.46
C LEU A 31 -6.39 9.12 5.52
N THR A 32 -5.46 10.07 5.33
CA THR A 32 -5.26 11.17 6.29
C THR A 32 -6.47 12.10 6.31
N LEU A 33 -7.00 12.44 5.13
CA LEU A 33 -8.22 13.26 5.02
C LEU A 33 -9.44 12.53 5.58
N MET A 34 -9.57 11.23 5.31
CA MET A 34 -10.64 10.40 5.86
C MET A 34 -10.58 10.29 7.39
N ALA A 35 -9.38 10.13 7.96
CA ALA A 35 -9.20 10.16 9.42
C ALA A 35 -9.61 11.53 10.00
N PHE A 36 -9.36 12.62 9.27
CA PHE A 36 -9.82 13.95 9.65
C PHE A 36 -11.35 14.07 9.61
N ASP A 37 -11.99 13.58 8.57
CA ASP A 37 -13.46 13.61 8.45
C ASP A 37 -14.16 12.76 9.52
N LEU A 38 -13.54 11.63 9.93
CA LEU A 38 -14.12 10.71 10.91
C LEU A 38 -13.83 11.07 12.37
N ALA A 39 -12.64 11.59 12.67
CA ALA A 39 -12.18 11.80 14.04
C ALA A 39 -11.95 13.28 14.40
N GLY A 40 -12.05 14.20 13.44
CA GLY A 40 -11.91 15.65 13.65
C GLY A 40 -10.65 16.02 14.43
N ASN A 41 -10.83 16.47 15.67
CA ASN A 41 -9.73 16.86 16.55
C ASN A 41 -8.77 15.70 16.91
N ASP A 42 -9.26 14.46 16.91
CA ASP A 42 -8.47 13.28 17.26
C ASP A 42 -7.77 12.65 16.04
N ALA A 43 -7.94 13.24 14.84
CA ALA A 43 -7.37 12.72 13.60
C ALA A 43 -5.85 12.55 13.64
N GLY A 44 -5.14 13.41 14.37
CA GLY A 44 -3.70 13.27 14.58
C GLY A 44 -3.34 12.00 15.35
N GLN A 45 -4.12 11.64 16.38
CA GLN A 45 -3.92 10.42 17.15
C GLN A 45 -4.30 9.18 16.32
N VAL A 46 -5.41 9.24 15.59
CA VAL A 46 -5.85 8.17 14.68
C VAL A 46 -4.79 7.93 13.61
N MET A 47 -4.29 8.96 12.94
CA MET A 47 -3.29 8.80 11.90
C MET A 47 -1.93 8.34 12.47
N GLY A 48 -1.55 8.81 13.66
CA GLY A 48 -0.34 8.37 14.35
C GLY A 48 -0.37 6.88 14.70
N THR A 49 -1.49 6.42 15.26
CA THR A 49 -1.70 4.99 15.57
C THR A 49 -1.77 4.15 14.28
N ALA A 50 -2.46 4.63 13.24
CA ALA A 50 -2.49 4.00 11.93
C ALA A 50 -1.08 3.82 11.34
N MET A 51 -0.23 4.85 11.40
CA MET A 51 1.16 4.78 10.93
C MET A 51 2.01 3.78 11.73
N ALA A 52 1.79 3.67 13.04
CA ALA A 52 2.45 2.67 13.87
C ALA A 52 2.02 1.24 13.48
N ILE A 53 0.71 1.02 13.29
CA ILE A 53 0.17 -0.26 12.80
C ILE A 53 0.79 -0.61 11.45
N LYS A 54 0.84 0.36 10.53
CA LYS A 54 1.47 0.22 9.21
C LYS A 54 2.92 -0.25 9.31
N MET A 55 3.71 0.30 10.22
CA MET A 55 5.10 -0.09 10.39
C MET A 55 5.22 -1.52 10.93
N ILE A 56 4.41 -1.88 11.92
CA ILE A 56 4.39 -3.24 12.49
C ILE A 56 4.00 -4.25 11.41
N ALA A 57 2.92 -3.98 10.66
CA ALA A 57 2.48 -4.84 9.57
C ALA A 57 3.59 -5.03 8.53
N TYR A 58 4.25 -3.95 8.10
CA TYR A 58 5.34 -4.01 7.14
C TYR A 58 6.51 -4.87 7.62
N VAL A 59 6.97 -4.67 8.86
CA VAL A 59 8.11 -5.41 9.44
C VAL A 59 7.79 -6.90 9.59
N LEU A 60 6.57 -7.25 9.96
CA LEU A 60 6.16 -8.65 10.11
C LEU A 60 5.97 -9.36 8.78
N ILE A 61 5.47 -8.64 7.77
CA ILE A 61 5.11 -9.23 6.47
C ILE A 61 6.31 -9.31 5.53
N ALA A 62 7.27 -8.39 5.60
CA ALA A 62 8.43 -8.39 4.73
C ALA A 62 9.21 -9.73 4.72
N PRO A 63 9.51 -10.39 5.86
CA PRO A 63 10.15 -11.71 5.87
C PRO A 63 9.29 -12.79 5.22
N LEU A 64 7.98 -12.78 5.48
CA LEU A 64 7.04 -13.76 4.92
C LEU A 64 6.90 -13.60 3.41
N ALA A 65 6.80 -12.35 2.94
CA ALA A 65 6.78 -12.00 1.53
C ALA A 65 8.10 -12.40 0.84
N SER A 66 9.24 -12.19 1.50
CA SER A 66 10.55 -12.63 0.99
C SER A 66 10.62 -14.15 0.82
N ALA A 67 10.13 -14.92 1.79
CA ALA A 67 10.09 -16.38 1.71
C ALA A 67 9.14 -16.87 0.60
N LEU A 68 7.97 -16.23 0.45
CA LEU A 68 7.02 -16.53 -0.63
C LEU A 68 7.57 -16.17 -2.02
N ALA A 69 8.37 -15.12 -2.12
CA ALA A 69 8.97 -14.68 -3.38
C ALA A 69 9.99 -15.68 -3.97
N GLU A 70 10.51 -16.59 -3.15
CA GLU A 70 11.39 -17.69 -3.60
C GLU A 70 10.62 -18.85 -4.22
N SER A 71 9.38 -19.07 -3.79
CA SER A 71 8.55 -20.21 -4.20
C SER A 71 7.49 -19.87 -5.26
N VAL A 72 7.08 -18.60 -5.37
CA VAL A 72 6.03 -18.14 -6.29
C VAL A 72 6.60 -17.31 -7.45
N PRO A 73 6.12 -17.48 -8.70
CA PRO A 73 6.53 -16.63 -9.81
C PRO A 73 6.29 -15.14 -9.51
N ARG A 74 7.36 -14.32 -9.52
CA ARG A 74 7.32 -12.88 -9.18
C ARG A 74 6.19 -12.11 -9.87
N ARG A 75 5.89 -12.43 -11.12
CA ARG A 75 4.81 -11.78 -11.88
C ARG A 75 3.43 -12.02 -11.25
N VAL A 76 3.16 -13.24 -10.80
CA VAL A 76 1.87 -13.58 -10.17
C VAL A 76 1.73 -12.87 -8.83
N MET A 77 2.79 -12.88 -8.03
CA MET A 77 2.83 -12.19 -6.74
C MET A 77 2.60 -10.68 -6.88
N LEU A 78 3.31 -10.01 -7.79
CA LEU A 78 3.14 -8.58 -8.03
C LEU A 78 1.72 -8.24 -8.49
N VAL A 79 1.16 -9.01 -9.42
CA VAL A 79 -0.22 -8.77 -9.91
C VAL A 79 -1.24 -9.00 -8.78
N SER A 80 -1.07 -10.02 -7.94
CA SER A 80 -1.97 -10.24 -6.81
C SER A 80 -1.93 -9.10 -5.80
N LEU A 81 -0.74 -8.56 -5.51
CA LEU A 81 -0.56 -7.44 -4.59
C LEU A 81 -1.21 -6.17 -5.16
N ASP A 82 -1.08 -5.93 -6.47
CA ASP A 82 -1.75 -4.82 -7.15
C ASP A 82 -3.28 -4.96 -7.14
N ILE A 83 -3.83 -6.17 -7.28
CA ILE A 83 -5.27 -6.42 -7.16
C ILE A 83 -5.75 -6.10 -5.74
N VAL A 84 -5.02 -6.56 -4.72
CA VAL A 84 -5.35 -6.25 -3.31
C VAL A 84 -5.36 -4.73 -3.10
N ARG A 85 -4.35 -4.01 -3.60
CA ARG A 85 -4.32 -2.54 -3.55
C ARG A 85 -5.52 -1.90 -4.23
N ALA A 86 -5.89 -2.36 -5.43
CA ALA A 86 -7.02 -1.83 -6.17
C ALA A 86 -8.35 -2.04 -5.42
N VAL A 87 -8.57 -3.25 -4.89
CA VAL A 87 -9.76 -3.56 -4.07
C VAL A 87 -9.79 -2.68 -2.81
N THR A 88 -8.65 -2.50 -2.15
CA THR A 88 -8.57 -1.67 -0.94
C THR A 88 -8.85 -0.19 -1.25
N ALA A 89 -8.39 0.31 -2.40
CA ALA A 89 -8.72 1.66 -2.86
C ALA A 89 -10.20 1.82 -3.21
N LEU A 90 -10.84 0.79 -3.79
CA LEU A 90 -12.28 0.80 -4.04
C LEU A 90 -13.12 0.74 -2.76
N ALA A 91 -12.57 0.22 -1.67
CA ALA A 91 -13.23 0.17 -0.37
C ALA A 91 -13.22 1.53 0.36
N LEU A 92 -12.26 2.42 0.08
CA LEU A 92 -12.16 3.75 0.70
C LEU A 92 -13.49 4.53 0.76
N PRO A 93 -14.26 4.72 -0.33
CA PRO A 93 -15.51 5.49 -0.27
C PRO A 93 -16.61 4.89 0.60
N PHE A 94 -16.49 3.63 1.03
CA PHE A 94 -17.47 2.96 1.88
C PHE A 94 -17.10 2.99 3.36
N VAL A 95 -15.97 3.63 3.71
CA VAL A 95 -15.51 3.74 5.08
C VAL A 95 -16.41 4.69 5.87
N THR A 96 -16.86 4.24 7.02
CA THR A 96 -17.73 4.96 7.95
C THR A 96 -17.18 5.02 9.36
N GLU A 97 -16.23 4.14 9.72
CA GLU A 97 -15.69 4.06 11.07
C GLU A 97 -14.16 4.07 11.12
N VAL A 98 -13.60 4.54 12.24
CA VAL A 98 -12.15 4.72 12.42
C VAL A 98 -11.38 3.41 12.36
N TRP A 99 -11.93 2.30 12.86
CA TRP A 99 -11.24 1.01 12.83
C TRP A 99 -11.02 0.49 11.41
N GLU A 100 -11.89 0.86 10.46
CA GLU A 100 -11.75 0.52 9.05
C GLU A 100 -10.51 1.19 8.46
N VAL A 101 -10.18 2.42 8.90
CA VAL A 101 -8.94 3.12 8.52
C VAL A 101 -7.71 2.31 8.97
N TYR A 102 -7.74 1.73 10.17
CA TYR A 102 -6.64 0.88 10.66
C TYR A 102 -6.51 -0.42 9.86
N VAL A 103 -7.62 -1.02 9.45
CA VAL A 103 -7.61 -2.21 8.60
C VAL A 103 -7.08 -1.86 7.20
N LEU A 104 -7.58 -0.80 6.58
CA LEU A 104 -7.18 -0.40 5.23
C LEU A 104 -5.69 -0.04 5.17
N ILE A 105 -5.16 0.68 6.16
CA ILE A 105 -3.72 0.99 6.18
C ILE A 105 -2.88 -0.28 6.34
N ALA A 106 -3.31 -1.22 7.19
CA ALA A 106 -2.60 -2.49 7.37
C ALA A 106 -2.58 -3.30 6.07
N VAL A 107 -3.74 -3.43 5.40
CA VAL A 107 -3.86 -4.17 4.13
C VAL A 107 -3.04 -3.51 3.01
N LEU A 108 -3.18 -2.19 2.81
CA LEU A 108 -2.42 -1.46 1.78
C LEU A 108 -0.91 -1.62 1.96
N GLN A 109 -0.44 -1.66 3.21
CA GLN A 109 0.97 -1.75 3.52
C GLN A 109 1.52 -3.16 3.41
N SER A 110 0.72 -4.14 3.78
CA SER A 110 0.99 -5.55 3.52
C SER A 110 1.17 -5.81 2.03
N ALA A 111 0.38 -5.13 1.21
CA ALA A 111 0.39 -5.25 -0.25
C ALA A 111 1.43 -4.36 -0.96
N SER A 112 2.19 -3.55 -0.23
CA SER A 112 3.21 -2.64 -0.80
C SER A 112 4.65 -3.08 -0.50
N ALA A 113 4.83 -4.29 0.05
CA ALA A 113 6.12 -4.90 0.37
C ALA A 113 6.70 -5.71 -0.80
#